data_AF-A0A1G1V3N3-F1
#
_entry.id   AF-A0A1G1V3N3-F1
#
_cell.length_a   1.000
_cell.length_b   1.000
_cell.length_c   1.000
_cell.angle_alpha   90.00
_cell.angle_beta   90.00
_cell.angle_gamma   90.00
#
_symmetry.space_group_name_H-M   'P 1'
#
loop_
_entity.id
_entity.type
_entity.pdbx_description
1 polymer ?
#
loop_
_entity_poly.entity_id
_entity_poly.type
_entity_poly.pdbx_seq_one_letter_code
_entity_poly.pdbx_strand_id
1 'polypeptide(L)'
;MYRLHLYLTDNLKKELDIKAKLSKKTKAEIARLALEKGLKQVKIPKSKSAQALLDLAHFAESLPYDKNAPKDVVKNMDYYTWGGEKDKNHE
;
A
#
# COMPACT_ATOMS: atom_id res chain seq x y z
N MET A 1 13.47 26.89 6.22
CA MET A 1 13.60 26.03 7.42
C MET A 1 12.24 26.04 8.11
N TYR A 2 11.60 24.88 8.28
CA TYR A 2 10.29 24.78 8.96
C TYR A 2 10.48 24.41 10.42
N ARG A 3 9.75 25.07 11.34
CA ARG A 3 9.77 24.74 12.76
C ARG A 3 8.73 23.67 13.04
N LEU A 4 9.15 22.58 13.68
CA LEU A 4 8.32 21.45 14.07
C LEU A 4 8.39 21.30 15.59
N HIS A 5 7.24 21.15 16.24
CA HIS A 5 7.15 20.79 17.65
C HIS A 5 6.78 19.32 17.76
N LEU A 6 7.65 18.53 18.39
CA LEU A 6 7.46 17.08 18.57
C LEU A 6 7.36 16.79 20.06
N TYR A 7 6.37 15.96 20.41
CA TYR A 7 6.34 15.35 21.73
C TYR A 7 7.32 14.17 21.76
N LEU A 8 8.22 14.15 22.74
CA LEU A 8 9.22 13.11 22.94
C LEU A 8 8.98 12.45 24.29
N THR A 9 9.01 11.12 24.33
CA THR A 9 9.05 10.39 25.60
C THR A 9 10.37 10.68 26.33
N ASP A 10 10.36 10.56 27.66
CA ASP A 10 11.54 10.87 28.47
C ASP A 10 12.77 10.04 28.07
N ASN A 11 12.56 8.78 27.70
CA ASN A 11 13.64 7.90 27.23
C ASN A 11 14.25 8.42 25.93
N LEU A 12 13.43 8.84 24.98
CA LEU A 12 13.89 9.32 23.66
C LEU A 12 14.62 10.67 23.80
N LYS A 13 14.15 11.53 24.71
CA LYS A 13 14.84 12.79 25.07
C LYS A 13 16.22 12.51 25.68
N LYS A 14 16.33 11.57 26.62
CA LYS A 14 17.63 11.18 27.21
C LYS A 14 18.59 10.64 26.15
N GLU A 15 18.11 9.79 25.26
CA GLU A 15 18.92 9.23 24.19
C GLU A 15 19.39 10.30 23.20
N LEU A 16 18.50 11.24 22.84
CA LEU A 16 18.84 12.40 22.00
C LEU A 16 19.94 13.26 22.65
N ASP A 17 19.83 13.51 23.96
CA ASP A 17 20.80 14.31 24.72
C ASP A 17 22.18 13.64 24.78
N ILE A 18 22.21 12.33 25.01
CA ILE A 18 23.45 11.54 25.03
C ILE A 18 24.10 11.57 23.64
N LYS A 19 23.34 11.28 22.58
CA LYS A 19 23.85 11.27 21.20
C LYS A 19 24.36 12.64 20.76
N ALA A 20 23.66 13.71 21.12
CA ALA A 20 24.10 15.08 20.84
C ALA A 20 25.46 15.39 21.51
N LYS A 21 25.62 15.02 22.78
CA LYS A 21 26.89 15.18 23.50
C LYS A 21 28.03 14.38 22.88
N LEU A 22 27.80 13.10 22.58
CA LEU A 22 28.82 12.20 22.01
C LEU A 22 29.29 12.65 20.61
N SER A 23 28.35 13.13 19.79
CA SER A 23 28.64 13.56 18.42
C SER A 23 29.09 15.02 18.30
N LYS A 24 29.13 15.78 19.41
CA LYS A 24 29.42 17.22 19.44
C LYS A 24 28.52 18.04 18.50
N LYS A 25 27.26 17.62 18.34
CA LYS A 25 26.26 18.27 17.48
C LYS A 25 25.09 18.80 18.30
N THR A 26 24.35 19.74 17.73
CA THR A 26 23.12 20.23 18.37
C THR A 26 22.04 19.15 18.37
N LYS A 27 21.14 19.19 19.36
CA LYS A 27 19.99 18.27 19.44
C LYS A 27 19.13 18.34 18.17
N ALA A 28 18.97 19.54 17.61
CA ALA A 28 18.23 19.78 16.38
C ALA A 28 18.86 19.08 15.16
N GLU A 29 20.19 19.09 15.06
CA GLU A 29 20.90 18.43 13.95
C GLU A 29 20.78 16.91 14.05
N ILE A 30 20.90 16.35 15.26
CA ILE A 30 20.70 14.91 15.50
C ILE A 30 19.25 14.50 15.21
N ALA A 31 18.28 15.29 15.65
CA ALA A 31 16.87 15.05 15.35
C ALA A 31 16.61 15.08 13.84
N ARG A 32 17.18 16.05 13.11
CA ARG A 32 17.08 16.13 11.65
C ARG A 32 17.67 14.90 10.96
N LEU A 33 18.88 14.48 11.34
CA LEU A 33 19.54 13.30 10.78
C LEU A 33 18.75 12.02 11.08
N ALA A 34 18.19 11.90 12.28
CA ALA A 34 17.35 10.77 12.65
C ALA A 34 16.06 10.73 11.82
N LEU A 35 15.40 11.87 11.61
CA LEU A 35 14.22 11.98 10.76
C LEU A 35 14.53 11.69 9.29
N GLU A 36 15.63 12.21 8.73
CA GLU A 36 16.03 11.93 7.35
C GLU A 36 16.32 10.44 7.11
N LYS A 37 17.01 9.79 8.05
CA LYS A 37 17.26 8.34 7.97
C LYS A 37 15.99 7.53 8.20
N GLY A 38 15.18 7.94 9.17
CA GLY A 38 13.90 7.31 9.50
C GLY A 38 12.94 7.35 8.33
N LEU A 39 12.74 8.51 7.70
CA LEU A 39 11.83 8.65 6.55
C LEU A 39 12.27 7.82 5.33
N LYS A 40 13.58 7.58 5.14
CA LYS A 40 14.06 6.66 4.09
C LYS A 40 13.76 5.19 4.39
N GLN A 41 13.67 4.83 5.67
CA GLN A 41 13.42 3.45 6.13
C GLN A 41 11.94 3.17 6.35
N VAL A 42 11.15 4.18 6.70
CA VAL A 42 9.71 4.10 6.83
C VAL A 42 9.14 3.92 5.43
N LYS A 43 8.99 2.66 5.04
CA LYS A 43 8.15 2.28 3.91
C LYS A 43 6.72 2.57 4.33
N ILE A 44 6.22 3.76 4.01
CA ILE A 44 4.77 3.99 4.00
C ILE A 44 4.23 2.94 3.04
N PRO A 45 3.37 2.00 3.49
CA PRO A 45 2.80 1.04 2.57
C PRO A 45 2.07 1.87 1.52
N LYS A 46 2.59 1.88 0.28
CA LYS A 46 1.82 2.31 -0.87
C LYS A 46 0.51 1.54 -0.76
N SER A 47 -0.60 2.27 -0.71
CA SER A 47 -1.94 1.73 -0.55
C SER A 47 -2.03 0.34 -1.18
N LYS A 48 -2.03 -0.72 -0.34
CA LYS A 48 -1.99 -2.11 -0.83
C LYS A 48 -3.18 -2.41 -1.74
N SER A 49 -4.28 -1.66 -1.60
CA SER A 49 -5.45 -1.78 -2.44
C SER A 49 -5.20 -1.32 -3.88
N ALA A 50 -4.44 -0.25 -4.11
CA ALA A 50 -4.15 0.20 -5.47
C ALA A 50 -3.28 -0.81 -6.22
N GLN A 51 -2.28 -1.39 -5.54
CA GLN A 51 -1.45 -2.44 -6.14
C GLN A 51 -2.24 -3.73 -6.35
N ALA A 52 -3.08 -4.14 -5.38
CA ALA A 52 -3.91 -5.33 -5.52
C ALA A 52 -4.92 -5.23 -6.68
N LEU A 53 -5.49 -4.04 -6.91
CA LEU A 53 -6.37 -3.81 -8.05
C LEU A 53 -5.62 -3.85 -9.39
N LEU A 54 -4.39 -3.32 -9.43
CA LEU A 54 -3.53 -3.38 -10.61
C LEU A 54 -3.12 -4.83 -10.92
N ASP A 55 -2.72 -5.59 -9.90
CA ASP A 55 -2.34 -6.99 -10.03
C ASP A 55 -3.53 -7.85 -10.49
N LEU A 56 -4.75 -7.56 -9.99
CA LEU A 56 -5.98 -8.21 -10.44
C LEU A 56 -6.31 -7.89 -11.90
N ALA A 57 -6.13 -6.65 -12.34
CA ALA A 57 -6.34 -6.25 -13.73
C ALA A 57 -5.37 -6.98 -14.67
N HIS A 58 -4.08 -7.04 -14.32
CA HIS A 58 -3.09 -7.78 -15.11
C HIS A 58 -3.37 -9.29 -15.13
N PHE A 59 -3.83 -9.86 -14.02
CA PHE A 59 -4.28 -11.25 -13.98
C PHE A 59 -5.47 -11.47 -14.93
N ALA A 60 -6.46 -10.58 -14.92
CA ALA A 60 -7.61 -10.66 -15.82
C ALA A 60 -7.23 -10.56 -17.30
N GLU A 61 -6.25 -9.72 -17.67
CA GLU A 61 -5.70 -9.64 -19.03
C GLU A 61 -4.97 -10.92 -19.46
N SER A 62 -4.33 -11.62 -18.51
CA SER A 62 -3.61 -12.86 -18.79
C SER A 62 -4.51 -14.07 -19.00
N LEU A 63 -5.79 -13.97 -18.63
CA LEU A 63 -6.76 -15.04 -18.89
C LEU A 63 -7.01 -15.12 -20.41
N PRO A 64 -6.99 -16.33 -21.00
CA PRO A 64 -7.27 -16.51 -22.41
C PRO A 64 -8.74 -16.14 -22.68
N TYR A 65 -8.98 -14.89 -23.05
CA TYR A 65 -10.30 -14.41 -23.43
C TYR A 65 -10.54 -14.68 -24.92
N ASP A 66 -11.38 -15.66 -25.21
CA ASP A 66 -11.91 -15.84 -26.56
C ASP A 66 -12.87 -14.68 -26.88
N LYS A 67 -12.77 -14.07 -28.07
CA LYS A 67 -13.70 -13.02 -28.51
C LYS A 67 -15.14 -13.51 -28.57
N ASN A 68 -15.33 -14.83 -28.66
CA ASN A 68 -16.63 -15.50 -28.64
C ASN A 68 -17.07 -15.90 -27.21
N ALA A 69 -16.31 -15.54 -26.17
CA ALA A 69 -16.68 -15.82 -24.80
C ALA A 69 -18.01 -15.12 -24.46
N PRO A 70 -18.91 -15.79 -23.73
CA PRO A 70 -20.17 -15.19 -23.33
C PRO A 70 -19.92 -13.98 -22.42
N LYS A 71 -20.62 -12.87 -22.66
CA LYS A 71 -20.50 -11.66 -21.82
C LYS A 71 -21.29 -11.76 -20.51
N ASP A 72 -22.12 -12.80 -20.40
CA ASP A 72 -23.08 -13.05 -19.34
C ASP A 72 -22.62 -14.16 -18.36
N VAL A 73 -21.34 -14.53 -18.37
CA VAL A 73 -20.79 -15.63 -17.55
C VAL A 73 -21.08 -15.48 -16.06
N VAL A 74 -21.06 -14.26 -15.51
CA VAL A 74 -21.36 -14.03 -14.09
C VAL A 74 -22.83 -14.30 -13.78
N LYS A 75 -23.73 -13.95 -14.71
CA LYS A 75 -25.18 -14.08 -14.52
C LYS A 75 -25.68 -15.49 -14.79
N ASN A 76 -25.09 -16.14 -15.79
CA ASN A 76 -25.42 -17.50 -16.23
C ASN A 76 -24.33 -18.49 -15.80
N MET A 77 -23.70 -18.26 -14.65
CA MET A 77 -22.60 -19.09 -14.16
C MET A 77 -23.01 -20.55 -14.05
N ASP A 78 -24.16 -20.83 -13.42
CA ASP A 78 -24.70 -22.18 -13.26
C ASP A 78 -25.01 -22.88 -14.60
N TYR A 79 -25.45 -22.11 -15.61
CA TYR A 79 -25.65 -22.63 -16.97
C TYR A 79 -24.31 -23.10 -17.57
N TYR A 80 -23.26 -22.29 -17.45
CA TYR A 80 -21.95 -22.60 -18.02
C TYR A 80 -21.15 -23.62 -17.22
N THR A 81 -21.33 -23.70 -15.89
CA THR A 81 -20.59 -24.65 -15.04
C THR A 81 -21.32 -25.99 -14.89
N TRP A 82 -22.65 -25.99 -14.84
CA TRP A 82 -23.44 -27.17 -14.47
C TRP A 82 -24.50 -27.56 -15.51
N GLY A 83 -24.66 -26.80 -16.59
CA GLY A 83 -25.66 -27.09 -17.63
C GLY A 83 -27.10 -26.83 -17.21
N GLY A 84 -27.31 -25.90 -16.26
CA GLY A 84 -28.64 -25.47 -15.82
C GLY A 84 -29.44 -24.72 -16.89
N GLU A 85 -30.53 -24.05 -16.51
CA GLU A 85 -31.28 -23.20 -17.44
C GLU A 85 -30.62 -21.81 -17.57
N LYS A 86 -30.56 -21.29 -18.81
CA LYS A 86 -30.05 -19.95 -19.08
C LYS A 86 -31.12 -18.90 -18.77
N ASP A 87 -30.79 -17.86 -18.01
CA ASP A 87 -31.68 -16.70 -17.82
C ASP A 87 -31.69 -15.86 -19.11
N LYS A 88 -32.86 -15.80 -19.76
CA LYS A 88 -33.08 -15.19 -21.09
C LYS A 88 -33.65 -13.77 -21.04
N ASN A 89 -33.86 -13.20 -19.86
CA ASN A 89 -34.73 -12.02 -19.75
C ASN A 89 -34.16 -10.70 -20.27
N HIS A 90 -32.88 -10.62 -20.63
CA HIS A 90 -32.26 -9.41 -21.19
C HIS A 90 -31.18 -9.80 -22.21
N GLU A 91 -31.57 -9.92 -23.49
CA GLU A 91 -30.67 -9.79 -24.65
C GLU A 91 -30.54 -8.32 -25.06
#